data_AF-A0A523IMY2-F1
#
_entry.id   AF-A0A523IMY2-F1
#
_cell.length_a   1.000
_cell.length_b   1.000
_cell.length_c   1.000
_cell.angle_alpha   90.00
_cell.angle_beta   90.00
_cell.angle_gamma   90.00
#
_symmetry.space_group_name_H-M   'P 1'
#
loop_
_entity.id
_entity.type
_entity.pdbx_description
1 polymer ?
#
loop_
_entity_poly.entity_id
_entity_poly.type
_entity_poly.pdbx_seq_one_letter_code
_entity_poly.pdbx_strand_id
1 'polypeptide(L)'
;MIKAERAERRVVLERLKRDARLLVSYFRLELHSIDPERAQVKQRYGVCYSDGSIRIRLQHAQTGRLLKYSGMVDTLCHELAHLRYFDHGVRFQLFYRRILEHARHIGVYRPGPRGRRAPPRQTQRTPHPSPAPGPVQLDLFSSR
;
A
#
# COMPACT_ATOMS: atom_id res chain seq x y z
N MET A 1 -17.37 -10.58 20.93
CA MET A 1 -17.25 -9.81 19.67
C MET A 1 -15.85 -9.80 19.06
N ILE A 2 -14.77 -9.70 19.84
CA ILE A 2 -13.37 -9.61 19.37
C ILE A 2 -12.90 -10.78 18.47
N LYS A 3 -13.41 -12.01 18.68
CA LYS A 3 -13.01 -13.20 17.91
C LYS A 3 -13.47 -13.14 16.44
N ALA A 4 -14.67 -12.64 16.18
CA ALA A 4 -15.24 -12.55 14.84
C ALA A 4 -14.48 -11.53 13.97
N GLU A 5 -14.20 -10.34 14.51
CA GLU A 5 -13.42 -9.32 13.81
C GLU A 5 -11.99 -9.79 13.50
N ARG A 6 -11.36 -10.55 14.42
CA ARG A 6 -10.06 -11.17 14.17
C ARG A 6 -10.13 -12.20 13.05
N ALA A 7 -11.20 -13.00 12.99
CA ALA A 7 -11.41 -13.96 11.91
C ALA A 7 -11.61 -13.26 10.56
N GLU A 8 -12.42 -12.20 10.49
CA GLU A 8 -12.61 -11.42 9.27
C GLU A 8 -11.31 -10.80 8.75
N ARG A 9 -10.51 -10.20 9.64
CA ARG A 9 -9.17 -9.66 9.28
C ARG A 9 -8.28 -10.74 8.69
N ARG A 10 -8.27 -11.94 9.30
CA ARG A 10 -7.47 -13.07 8.82
C ARG A 10 -7.93 -13.50 7.43
N VAL A 11 -9.23 -13.61 7.20
CA VAL A 11 -9.78 -13.99 5.88
C VAL A 11 -9.36 -12.97 4.81
N VAL A 12 -9.47 -11.68 5.10
CA VAL A 12 -9.06 -10.61 4.16
C VAL A 12 -7.56 -10.64 3.90
N LEU A 13 -6.73 -10.83 4.93
CA LEU A 13 -5.28 -10.91 4.78
C LEU A 13 -4.86 -12.11 3.93
N GLU A 14 -5.45 -13.29 4.17
CA GLU A 14 -5.14 -14.49 3.39
C GLU A 14 -5.58 -14.36 1.93
N ARG A 15 -6.68 -13.64 1.69
CA ARG A 15 -7.09 -13.28 0.32
C ARG A 15 -6.07 -12.35 -0.34
N LEU A 16 -5.61 -11.30 0.35
CA LEU A 16 -4.57 -10.39 -0.17
C LEU A 16 -3.27 -11.15 -0.49
N LYS A 17 -2.84 -12.05 0.39
CA LYS A 17 -1.66 -12.90 0.16
C LYS A 17 -1.82 -13.77 -1.08
N ARG A 18 -2.99 -14.38 -1.27
CA ARG A 18 -3.29 -15.18 -2.47
C ARG A 18 -3.21 -14.34 -3.73
N ASP A 19 -3.87 -13.19 -3.73
CA ASP A 19 -3.92 -12.31 -4.90
C ASP A 19 -2.54 -11.72 -5.21
N ALA A 20 -1.76 -11.38 -4.18
CA ALA A 20 -0.38 -10.95 -4.35
C ALA A 20 0.50 -12.01 -5.01
N ARG A 21 0.35 -13.29 -4.63
CA ARG A 21 1.09 -14.40 -5.26
C ARG A 21 0.87 -14.48 -6.77
N LEU A 22 -0.36 -14.23 -7.23
CA LEU A 22 -0.68 -14.19 -8.65
C LEU A 22 0.06 -13.04 -9.36
N LEU A 23 0.06 -11.84 -8.75
CA LEU A 23 0.71 -10.66 -9.30
C LEU A 23 2.24 -10.80 -9.33
N VAL A 24 2.87 -11.25 -8.24
CA VAL A 24 4.33 -11.35 -8.15
C VAL A 24 4.87 -12.42 -9.10
N SER A 25 4.13 -13.51 -9.31
CA SER A 25 4.49 -14.54 -10.29
C SER A 25 4.52 -13.96 -11.71
N TYR A 26 3.48 -13.21 -12.10
CA TYR A 26 3.41 -12.60 -13.43
C TYR A 26 4.52 -11.55 -13.65
N PHE A 27 4.81 -10.72 -12.66
CA PHE A 27 5.79 -9.64 -12.76
C PHE A 27 7.22 -10.04 -12.39
N ARG A 28 7.44 -11.29 -11.97
CA ARG A 28 8.72 -11.82 -11.45
C ARG A 28 9.29 -10.90 -10.35
N LEU A 29 8.50 -10.71 -9.29
CA LEU A 29 8.87 -9.91 -8.13
C LEU A 29 9.23 -10.82 -6.96
N GLU A 30 10.23 -10.42 -6.18
CA GLU A 30 10.61 -11.12 -4.95
C GLU A 30 9.83 -10.51 -3.78
N LEU A 31 8.79 -11.22 -3.35
CA LEU A 31 7.95 -10.85 -2.20
C LEU A 31 8.25 -11.81 -1.06
N HIS A 32 8.63 -11.27 0.09
CA HIS A 32 8.94 -12.06 1.28
C HIS A 32 7.69 -12.32 2.13
N SER A 33 6.97 -11.27 2.54
CA SER A 33 5.75 -11.41 3.34
C SER A 33 4.72 -10.31 3.04
N ILE A 34 3.46 -10.60 3.41
CA ILE A 34 2.40 -9.59 3.52
C ILE A 34 1.77 -9.71 4.89
N ASP A 35 1.90 -8.65 5.67
CA ASP A 35 1.46 -8.58 7.06
C ASP A 35 0.51 -7.39 7.30
N PRO A 36 -0.34 -7.45 8.33
CA PRO A 36 -1.14 -6.29 8.70
C PRO A 36 -0.24 -5.19 9.27
N GLU A 37 -0.51 -3.94 8.89
CA GLU A 37 0.14 -2.79 9.53
C GLU A 37 -0.30 -2.65 11.00
N ARG A 38 0.60 -2.09 11.82
CA ARG A 38 0.39 -1.85 13.25
C ARG A 38 -0.78 -0.90 13.48
N ALA A 39 -1.61 -1.20 14.47
CA ALA A 39 -2.81 -0.41 14.78
C ALA A 39 -2.52 1.06 15.15
N GLN A 40 -1.31 1.34 15.69
CA GLN A 40 -0.89 2.70 16.06
C GLN A 40 -0.53 3.56 14.83
N VAL A 41 -0.27 2.96 13.67
CA VAL A 41 0.15 3.69 12.47
C VAL A 41 -1.09 4.24 11.77
N LYS A 42 -1.26 5.56 11.84
CA LYS A 42 -2.41 6.28 11.25
C LYS A 42 -2.10 7.04 9.95
N GLN A 43 -0.83 7.25 9.63
CA GLN A 43 -0.43 8.08 8.48
C GLN A 43 -0.38 7.36 7.13
N ARG A 44 0.00 6.07 7.08
CA ARG A 44 0.18 5.32 5.82
C ARG A 44 -0.72 4.09 5.69
N TYR A 45 -1.14 3.81 4.46
CA TYR A 45 -1.96 2.64 4.15
C TYR A 45 -1.13 1.38 3.88
N GLY A 46 0.09 1.54 3.37
CA GLY A 46 1.03 0.46 3.13
C GLY A 46 2.47 0.91 3.35
N VAL A 47 3.37 -0.08 3.39
CA VAL A 47 4.82 0.13 3.31
C VAL A 47 5.47 -1.14 2.75
N CYS A 48 6.39 -0.97 1.82
CA CYS A 48 7.34 -1.98 1.38
C CYS A 48 8.69 -1.77 2.08
N TYR A 49 9.24 -2.84 2.66
CA TYR A 49 10.56 -2.85 3.27
C TYR A 49 11.61 -3.38 2.28
N SER A 50 12.88 -3.10 2.55
CA SER A 50 14.00 -3.48 1.67
C SER A 50 14.23 -4.98 1.59
N ASP A 51 13.72 -5.75 2.55
CA ASP A 51 13.73 -7.22 2.56
C ASP A 51 12.59 -7.83 1.73
N GLY A 52 11.80 -7.01 1.05
CA GLY A 52 10.63 -7.46 0.29
C GLY A 52 9.42 -7.79 1.15
N SER A 53 9.43 -7.47 2.45
CA SER A 53 8.25 -7.57 3.31
C SER A 53 7.32 -6.37 3.07
N ILE A 54 6.01 -6.61 3.00
CA ILE A 54 5.00 -5.56 2.81
C ILE A 54 4.04 -5.56 3.98
N ARG A 55 3.70 -4.37 4.50
CA ARG A 55 2.61 -4.21 5.47
C ARG A 55 1.47 -3.41 4.88
N ILE A 56 0.24 -3.87 5.10
CA ILE A 56 -0.97 -3.20 4.61
C ILE A 56 -1.95 -2.98 5.76
N ARG A 57 -2.47 -1.76 5.85
CA ARG A 57 -3.55 -1.42 6.77
C ARG A 57 -4.85 -2.07 6.30
N LEU A 58 -5.45 -2.88 7.16
CA LEU A 58 -6.72 -3.55 6.86
C LEU A 58 -7.95 -2.74 7.30
N GLN A 59 -7.77 -1.71 8.13
CA GLN A 59 -8.88 -1.01 8.79
C GLN A 59 -8.77 0.50 8.70
N HIS A 60 -9.89 1.18 8.70
CA HIS A 60 -9.94 2.63 8.77
C HIS A 60 -9.51 3.12 10.16
N ALA A 61 -8.60 4.09 10.21
CA ALA A 61 -7.98 4.54 11.47
C ALA A 61 -8.95 5.21 12.44
N GLN A 62 -10.07 5.77 11.95
CA GLN A 62 -11.06 6.44 12.78
C GLN A 62 -12.19 5.50 13.19
N THR A 63 -12.67 4.67 12.26
CA THR A 63 -13.89 3.89 12.47
C THR A 63 -13.62 2.43 12.84
N GLY A 64 -12.37 1.96 12.75
CA GLY A 64 -12.00 0.56 12.99
C GLY A 64 -12.56 -0.45 11.98
N ARG A 65 -13.50 -0.05 11.12
CA ARG A 65 -14.08 -0.87 10.05
C ARG A 65 -13.01 -1.29 9.04
N LEU A 66 -13.16 -2.49 8.46
CA LEU A 66 -12.32 -2.93 7.36
C LEU A 66 -12.37 -1.93 6.20
N LEU A 67 -11.22 -1.71 5.54
CA LEU A 67 -11.19 -0.98 4.28
C LEU A 67 -11.92 -1.77 3.20
N LYS A 68 -12.33 -1.09 2.13
CA LYS A 68 -12.81 -1.79 0.93
C LYS A 68 -11.68 -2.65 0.36
N TYR A 69 -12.00 -3.88 -0.04
CA TYR A 69 -11.01 -4.79 -0.61
C TYR A 69 -10.28 -4.17 -1.81
N SER A 70 -11.01 -3.47 -2.69
CA SER A 70 -10.43 -2.76 -3.83
C SER A 70 -9.39 -1.70 -3.42
N GLY A 71 -9.59 -1.01 -2.29
CA GLY A 71 -8.62 -0.04 -1.78
C GLY A 71 -7.37 -0.71 -1.19
N MET A 72 -7.53 -1.88 -0.58
CA MET A 72 -6.38 -2.67 -0.13
C MET A 72 -5.58 -3.23 -1.31
N VAL A 73 -6.24 -3.67 -2.38
CA VAL A 73 -5.59 -4.14 -3.60
C VAL A 73 -4.86 -3.00 -4.33
N ASP A 74 -5.44 -1.80 -4.38
CA ASP A 74 -4.79 -0.60 -4.91
C ASP A 74 -3.48 -0.31 -4.15
N THR A 75 -3.57 -0.32 -2.81
CA THR A 75 -2.40 -0.20 -1.92
C THR A 75 -1.38 -1.31 -2.16
N LEU A 76 -1.82 -2.57 -2.24
CA LEU A 76 -0.94 -3.71 -2.53
C LEU A 76 -0.18 -3.51 -3.85
N CYS A 77 -0.86 -3.11 -4.92
CA CYS A 77 -0.23 -2.88 -6.21
C CYS A 77 0.82 -1.75 -6.15
N HIS A 78 0.56 -0.72 -5.34
CA HIS A 78 1.53 0.36 -5.06
C HIS A 78 2.78 -0.19 -4.37
N GLU A 79 2.61 -0.94 -3.29
CA GLU A 79 3.75 -1.51 -2.54
C GLU A 79 4.51 -2.56 -3.37
N LEU A 80 3.83 -3.34 -4.22
CA LEU A 80 4.50 -4.26 -5.16
C LEU A 80 5.36 -3.53 -6.19
N ALA A 81 4.98 -2.31 -6.59
CA ALA A 81 5.81 -1.51 -7.48
C ALA A 81 7.14 -1.10 -6.80
N HIS A 82 7.13 -0.92 -5.48
CA HIS A 82 8.32 -0.62 -4.69
C HIS A 82 9.36 -1.75 -4.64
N LEU A 83 8.95 -3.00 -4.88
CA LEU A 83 9.88 -4.13 -5.03
C LEU A 83 10.84 -3.95 -6.22
N ARG A 84 10.54 -3.04 -7.15
CA ARG A 84 11.38 -2.76 -8.32
C ARG A 84 11.84 -1.30 -8.41
N TYR A 85 11.03 -0.36 -7.95
CA TYR A 85 11.32 1.07 -8.03
C TYR A 85 11.13 1.74 -6.67
N PHE A 86 12.23 2.19 -6.07
CA PHE A 86 12.19 2.79 -4.74
C PHE A 86 11.44 4.13 -4.72
N ASP A 87 11.71 5.01 -5.68
CA ASP A 87 11.07 6.32 -5.79
C ASP A 87 9.76 6.31 -6.60
N HIS A 88 8.92 7.32 -6.40
CA HIS A 88 7.63 7.48 -7.10
C HIS A 88 7.75 8.10 -8.49
N GLY A 89 8.91 8.04 -9.13
CA GLY A 89 9.19 8.61 -10.45
C GLY A 89 8.44 7.92 -11.59
N VAL A 90 8.75 8.33 -12.83
CA VAL A 90 8.01 7.88 -14.03
C VAL A 90 8.01 6.35 -14.17
N ARG A 91 9.14 5.69 -13.89
CA ARG A 91 9.27 4.22 -13.97
C ARG A 91 8.34 3.52 -12.99
N PHE A 92 8.26 4.02 -11.75
CA PHE A 92 7.31 3.55 -10.76
C PHE A 92 5.87 3.73 -11.23
N GLN A 93 5.51 4.92 -11.71
CA GLN A 93 4.13 5.20 -12.13
C GLN A 93 3.68 4.30 -13.28
N LEU A 94 4.56 4.07 -14.26
CA LEU A 94 4.28 3.15 -15.36
C LEU A 94 4.13 1.71 -14.87
N PHE A 95 5.03 1.26 -13.99
CA PHE A 95 4.99 -0.10 -13.48
C PHE A 95 3.78 -0.36 -12.59
N TYR A 96 3.47 0.56 -11.67
CA TYR A 96 2.26 0.53 -10.86
C TYR A 96 1.00 0.41 -11.71
N ARG A 97 0.88 1.20 -12.79
CA ARG A 97 -0.27 1.11 -13.71
C ARG A 97 -0.35 -0.25 -14.40
N ARG A 98 0.78 -0.83 -14.81
CA ARG A 98 0.83 -2.18 -15.41
C ARG A 98 0.37 -3.23 -14.41
N ILE A 99 0.79 -3.14 -13.14
CA ILE A 99 0.32 -4.06 -12.08
C ILE A 99 -1.20 -3.93 -11.91
N LEU A 100 -1.71 -2.71 -11.80
CA LEU A 100 -3.16 -2.48 -11.67
C LEU A 100 -3.95 -3.02 -12.86
N GLU A 101 -3.48 -2.78 -14.07
CA GLU A 101 -4.12 -3.28 -15.29
C GLU A 101 -4.18 -4.81 -15.31
N HIS A 102 -3.07 -5.47 -15.00
CA HIS A 102 -3.05 -6.92 -14.89
C HIS A 102 -3.96 -7.42 -13.77
N ALA A 103 -3.95 -6.77 -12.61
CA ALA A 103 -4.85 -7.09 -11.49
C ALA A 103 -6.33 -6.98 -11.89
N ARG A 104 -6.70 -6.02 -12.75
CA ARG A 104 -8.06 -5.94 -13.32
C ARG A 104 -8.35 -7.11 -14.25
N HIS A 105 -7.42 -7.41 -15.15
CA HIS A 105 -7.55 -8.49 -16.13
C HIS A 105 -7.81 -9.85 -15.46
N ILE A 106 -7.08 -10.17 -14.39
CA ILE A 106 -7.25 -11.43 -13.65
C ILE A 106 -8.38 -11.38 -12.59
N GLY A 107 -9.14 -10.28 -12.52
CA GLY A 107 -10.30 -10.14 -11.62
C GLY A 107 -9.97 -9.86 -10.15
N VAL A 108 -8.69 -9.68 -9.79
CA VAL A 108 -8.23 -9.32 -8.44
C VAL A 108 -8.65 -7.89 -8.07
N TYR A 109 -8.53 -6.96 -9.01
CA TYR A 109 -8.88 -5.56 -8.81
C TYR A 109 -10.15 -5.17 -9.57
N ARG A 110 -11.17 -4.77 -8.82
CA ARG A 110 -12.38 -4.13 -9.37
C ARG A 110 -12.52 -2.76 -8.72
N PRO A 111 -12.17 -1.66 -9.42
CA PRO A 111 -12.42 -0.33 -8.87
C PRO A 111 -13.94 -0.18 -8.69
N GLY A 112 -14.36 0.37 -7.55
CA GLY A 112 -15.77 0.73 -7.38
C GLY A 112 -16.20 1.73 -8.47
N PRO A 113 -17.52 1.89 -8.73
CA PRO A 113 -18.01 2.98 -9.57
C PRO A 113 -17.39 4.28 -9.08
N ARG A 114 -16.96 5.15 -10.01
CA ARG A 114 -16.19 6.38 -9.75
C ARG A 114 -16.98 7.38 -8.90
N GLY A 115 -17.27 7.07 -7.63
CA GLY A 115 -17.66 8.02 -6.62
C GLY A 115 -16.41 8.77 -6.21
N ARG A 116 -16.38 10.08 -6.52
CA ARG A 116 -15.35 11.08 -6.15
C ARG A 116 -13.98 10.48 -5.83
N ARG A 117 -13.10 10.51 -6.84
CA ARG A 117 -11.66 10.35 -6.71
C ARG A 117 -11.20 11.14 -5.48
N ALA A 118 -10.86 10.45 -4.39
CA ALA A 118 -10.05 11.10 -3.36
C ALA A 118 -8.77 11.54 -4.09
N PRO A 119 -8.35 12.81 -3.95
CA PRO A 119 -7.12 13.27 -4.58
C PRO A 119 -5.96 12.34 -4.16
N PRO A 120 -4.88 12.24 -4.95
CA PRO A 120 -3.67 11.59 -4.46
C PRO A 120 -3.35 12.25 -3.12
N ARG A 121 -3.40 11.46 -2.04
CA ARG A 121 -2.99 11.94 -0.73
C ARG A 121 -1.47 12.01 -0.80
N GLN A 122 -0.98 13.11 -1.35
CA GLN A 122 0.35 13.61 -1.06
C GLN A 122 0.55 13.41 0.43
N THR A 123 1.67 12.81 0.80
CA THR A 123 2.26 12.95 2.12
C THR A 123 2.17 14.43 2.49
N GLN A 124 1.18 14.78 3.32
CA GLN A 124 1.05 16.13 3.85
C GLN A 124 2.29 16.33 4.73
N ARG A 125 3.28 17.03 4.18
CA ARG A 125 4.23 17.78 4.99
C ARG A 125 3.40 18.82 5.74
N THR A 126 3.07 18.53 6.99
CA THR A 126 2.67 19.56 7.95
C THR A 126 3.86 20.51 8.13
N PRO A 127 3.72 21.85 8.00
CA PRO A 127 4.74 22.75 8.48
C PRO A 127 4.73 22.68 10.01
N HIS A 128 5.67 21.94 10.60
CA HIS A 128 5.98 22.03 12.02
C HIS A 128 7.10 23.05 12.23
N PRO A 129 7.04 23.88 13.29
CA PRO A 129 8.13 24.79 13.65
C PRO A 129 9.39 23.99 13.99
N SER A 130 10.54 24.49 13.51
CA SER A 130 11.86 23.85 13.62
C SER A 130 12.16 23.30 15.03
N PRO A 131 12.55 22.01 15.14
CA PRO A 131 13.39 21.54 16.22
C PRO A 131 14.87 21.43 15.78
N ALA A 132 15.76 21.62 16.75
CA ALA A 132 17.22 21.61 16.66
C ALA A 132 17.82 20.37 15.93
N PRO A 133 19.04 20.46 15.38
CA PRO A 133 19.57 19.47 14.44
C PRO A 133 19.84 18.11 15.12
N GLY A 134 18.97 17.13 14.83
CA GLY A 134 19.22 15.70 15.00
C GLY A 134 19.57 15.03 13.66
N PRO A 135 19.95 13.75 13.64
CA PRO A 135 20.46 13.08 12.45
C PRO A 135 19.40 13.02 11.32
N VAL A 136 19.84 13.39 10.12
CA VAL A 136 19.02 13.74 8.97
C VAL A 136 18.55 12.51 8.19
N GLN A 137 17.24 12.41 7.97
CA GLN A 137 16.64 11.55 6.94
C GLN A 137 16.93 12.16 5.56
N LEU A 138 17.56 11.40 4.66
CA LEU A 138 17.94 11.85 3.31
C LEU A 138 16.72 12.07 2.40
N ASP A 139 16.08 13.23 2.52
CA ASP A 139 15.28 13.82 1.44
C ASP A 139 16.26 14.58 0.52
N LEU A 140 16.72 13.98 -0.59
CA LEU A 140 17.63 14.63 -1.54
C LEU A 140 16.86 15.23 -2.75
N PHE A 141 16.35 16.44 -2.52
CA PHE A 141 16.16 17.59 -3.42
C PHE A 141 15.34 17.56 -4.73
N SER A 142 14.52 18.61 -4.81
CA SER A 142 14.17 19.46 -5.96
C SER A 142 15.26 19.63 -7.03
N SER A 143 14.87 19.59 -8.31
CA SER A 143 15.02 20.67 -9.30
C SER A 143 14.69 20.16 -10.71
N ARG A 144 13.73 20.79 -11.38
CA ARG A 144 13.94 21.67 -12.54
C ARG A 144 12.65 22.44 -12.81
#